data_AF-A0A142BEB1-F1
#
_entry.id   AF-A0A142BEB1-F1
#
_cell.length_a   1.000
_cell.length_b   1.000
_cell.length_c   1.000
_cell.angle_alpha   90.00
_cell.angle_beta   90.00
_cell.angle_gamma   90.00
#
_symmetry.space_group_name_H-M   'P 1'
#
loop_
_entity.id
_entity.type
_entity.pdbx_description
1 polymer ?
#
loop_
_entity_poly.entity_id
_entity_poly.type
_entity_poly.pdbx_seq_one_letter_code
_entity_poly.pdbx_strand_id
1 'polypeptide(L)'
;MRIANYVKAATFAASALWLAGCASTGGESTSSVETSITPEETVVTENVVIETMPVLDPAVQAVMDSGDVQASAEEVEMLLDRDTFNFAFDSSRLSDSDYKALDVQAAYLNSDQGKGKKIIVQGHTDERGTRTYNLALGERRANAVKDYLEAKGVASSRIEVISFGFEKPVDPAHNEAAWAKNRRAQIVIN
;
A
#
# COMPACT_ATOMS: atom_id res chain seq x y z
N MET A 1 -45.58 47.59 18.83
CA MET A 1 -47.01 47.22 18.60
C MET A 1 -47.00 46.27 17.41
N ARG A 2 -47.35 44.99 17.45
CA ARG A 2 -48.00 44.07 18.39
C ARG A 2 -47.75 42.64 17.83
N ILE A 3 -47.32 41.67 18.68
CA ILE A 3 -47.78 40.25 18.87
C ILE A 3 -48.29 39.43 17.66
N ALA A 4 -48.20 38.10 17.55
CA ALA A 4 -47.54 36.97 18.21
C ALA A 4 -47.96 35.68 17.46
N ASN A 5 -47.09 34.65 17.46
CA ASN A 5 -47.28 33.19 17.52
C ASN A 5 -48.52 32.48 16.92
N TYR A 6 -48.33 31.28 16.34
CA TYR A 6 -49.03 30.07 16.82
C TYR A 6 -48.27 28.77 16.52
N VAL A 7 -48.04 28.04 17.61
CA VAL A 7 -47.55 26.66 17.75
C VAL A 7 -48.69 25.68 17.49
N LYS A 8 -48.40 24.50 16.89
CA LYS A 8 -49.09 23.25 17.23
C LYS A 8 -48.11 22.07 17.26
N ALA A 9 -47.96 21.55 18.47
CA ALA A 9 -47.34 20.27 18.79
C ALA A 9 -48.34 19.13 18.58
N ALA A 10 -47.85 17.93 18.27
CA ALA A 10 -48.53 16.68 18.59
C ALA A 10 -47.47 15.56 18.78
N THR A 11 -47.28 15.21 20.05
CA THR A 11 -46.52 14.07 20.60
C THR A 11 -47.38 12.80 20.59
N PHE A 12 -46.81 11.60 20.39
CA PHE A 12 -47.23 10.38 21.10
C PHE A 12 -46.11 9.30 21.12
N ALA A 13 -45.63 9.02 22.33
CA ALA A 13 -45.25 7.74 22.96
C ALA A 13 -44.38 6.71 22.19
N ALA A 14 -43.15 6.38 22.62
CA ALA A 14 -42.70 5.64 23.82
C ALA A 14 -43.02 4.13 23.80
N SER A 15 -42.00 3.30 23.61
CA SER A 15 -41.90 1.92 24.10
C SER A 15 -40.43 1.50 24.19
N ALA A 16 -39.94 1.38 25.42
CA ALA A 16 -38.66 0.78 25.80
C ALA A 16 -38.86 -0.72 26.11
N LEU A 17 -37.75 -1.41 26.48
CA LEU A 17 -37.63 -2.75 27.12
C LEU A 17 -37.21 -3.90 26.17
N TRP A 18 -36.25 -4.79 26.44
CA TRP A 18 -35.27 -5.04 27.53
C TRP A 18 -34.10 -5.89 26.94
N LEU A 19 -32.89 -5.72 27.49
CA LEU A 19 -31.75 -6.65 27.38
C LEU A 19 -31.96 -7.88 28.30
N ALA A 20 -31.54 -9.08 27.86
CA ALA A 20 -30.81 -10.08 28.67
C ALA A 20 -30.62 -11.40 27.87
N GLY A 21 -29.39 -11.90 27.79
CA GLY A 21 -29.11 -13.22 27.23
C GLY A 21 -27.67 -13.67 27.47
N CYS A 22 -27.38 -14.16 28.67
CA CYS A 22 -26.19 -14.95 28.98
C CYS A 22 -26.63 -16.08 29.93
N ALA A 23 -26.41 -17.33 29.57
CA ALA A 23 -26.63 -18.47 30.45
C ALA A 23 -25.54 -19.53 30.24
N SER A 24 -24.70 -19.63 31.27
CA SER A 24 -23.70 -20.67 31.53
C SER A 24 -24.30 -21.68 32.50
N THR A 25 -24.11 -22.98 32.25
CA THR A 25 -24.33 -24.03 33.25
C THR A 25 -23.31 -25.15 33.03
N GLY A 26 -22.49 -25.37 34.04
CA GLY A 26 -21.69 -26.58 34.22
C GLY A 26 -22.31 -27.54 35.25
N GLY A 27 -21.69 -28.71 35.34
CA GLY A 27 -21.92 -29.81 36.30
C GLY A 27 -22.04 -31.14 35.57
N GLU A 28 -21.53 -32.30 36.03
CA GLU A 28 -20.54 -32.71 37.04
C GLU A 28 -20.45 -34.27 36.92
N SER A 29 -19.46 -34.90 37.58
CA SER A 29 -19.30 -36.37 37.84
C SER A 29 -18.32 -37.13 36.93
N THR A 30 -17.04 -37.30 37.30
CA THR A 30 -16.41 -38.34 38.17
C THR A 30 -16.18 -39.71 37.52
N SER A 31 -14.91 -40.10 37.32
CA SER A 31 -14.25 -41.19 38.07
C SER A 31 -12.94 -41.64 37.39
N SER A 32 -11.83 -41.46 38.14
CA SER A 32 -10.64 -42.32 38.27
C SER A 32 -10.15 -43.18 37.10
N VAL A 33 -8.91 -42.96 36.65
CA VAL A 33 -7.86 -44.01 36.61
C VAL A 33 -6.49 -43.35 36.83
N GLU A 34 -5.83 -43.72 37.93
CA GLU A 34 -4.40 -43.52 38.14
C GLU A 34 -3.60 -44.41 37.17
N THR A 35 -2.56 -43.88 36.56
CA THR A 35 -1.35 -44.67 36.26
C THR A 35 -0.13 -43.78 36.39
N SER A 36 0.69 -44.18 37.34
CA SER A 36 2.02 -43.69 37.69
C SER A 36 3.02 -43.94 36.56
N ILE A 37 3.76 -42.91 36.13
CA ILE A 37 5.09 -43.06 35.49
C ILE A 37 5.96 -41.86 35.88
N THR A 38 7.12 -42.18 36.45
CA THR A 38 8.25 -41.34 36.88
C THR A 38 9.01 -40.65 35.72
N PRO A 39 9.87 -39.65 36.00
CA PRO A 39 10.24 -38.61 35.04
C PRO A 39 11.37 -39.05 34.13
N GLU A 40 11.26 -38.69 32.85
CA GLU A 40 12.37 -38.78 31.91
C GLU A 40 12.58 -37.40 31.28
N GLU A 41 13.78 -36.86 31.50
CA GLU A 41 14.30 -35.65 30.89
C GLU A 41 14.19 -35.77 29.37
N THR A 42 13.46 -34.83 28.76
CA THR A 42 13.61 -34.54 27.34
C THR A 42 13.92 -33.07 27.20
N VAL A 43 15.19 -32.80 26.91
CA VAL A 43 15.72 -31.51 26.47
C VAL A 43 14.92 -31.10 25.24
N VAL A 44 13.97 -30.18 25.43
CA VAL A 44 13.33 -29.47 24.33
C VAL A 44 14.40 -28.59 23.73
N THR A 45 15.07 -29.09 22.70
CA THR A 45 15.90 -28.26 21.85
C THR A 45 14.97 -27.28 21.14
N GLU A 46 15.20 -26.00 21.43
CA GLU A 46 14.64 -24.86 20.71
C GLU A 46 14.76 -25.07 19.21
N ASN A 47 13.64 -25.41 18.56
CA ASN A 47 13.44 -25.01 17.18
C ASN A 47 12.84 -23.61 17.22
N VAL A 48 13.70 -22.61 17.50
CA VAL A 48 13.43 -21.24 17.06
C VAL A 48 13.49 -21.30 15.55
N VAL A 49 12.32 -21.44 14.93
CA VAL A 49 12.12 -21.05 13.54
C VAL A 49 12.34 -19.54 13.56
N ILE A 50 13.58 -19.12 13.34
CA ILE A 50 13.86 -17.77 12.87
C ILE A 50 13.13 -17.74 11.54
N GLU A 51 11.95 -17.12 11.51
CA GLU A 51 11.35 -16.64 10.27
C GLU A 51 12.41 -15.71 9.68
N THR A 52 13.28 -16.29 8.85
CA THR A 52 14.29 -15.52 8.15
C THR A 52 13.52 -14.53 7.31
N MET A 53 13.58 -13.27 7.70
CA MET A 53 13.20 -12.15 6.85
C MET A 53 13.70 -12.45 5.44
N PRO A 54 12.91 -12.17 4.39
CA PRO A 54 13.34 -12.43 3.03
C PRO A 54 14.70 -11.76 2.85
N VAL A 55 15.74 -12.57 2.60
CA VAL A 55 17.08 -12.05 2.35
C VAL A 55 16.94 -11.12 1.15
N LEU A 56 17.04 -9.82 1.41
CA LEU A 56 17.00 -8.78 0.39
C LEU A 56 17.97 -9.17 -0.74
N ASP A 57 17.53 -8.97 -2.00
CA ASP A 57 18.33 -9.30 -3.17
C ASP A 57 19.75 -8.68 -3.04
N PRO A 58 20.84 -9.42 -3.31
CA PRO A 58 22.20 -8.90 -3.18
C PRO A 58 22.46 -7.58 -3.93
N ALA A 59 21.78 -7.35 -5.05
CA ALA A 59 21.88 -6.09 -5.79
C ALA A 59 21.24 -4.92 -5.03
N VAL A 60 20.13 -5.17 -4.34
CA VAL A 60 19.46 -4.19 -3.48
C VAL A 60 20.34 -3.92 -2.24
N GLN A 61 20.93 -4.96 -1.66
CA GLN A 61 21.86 -4.82 -0.54
C GLN A 61 23.13 -4.01 -0.93
N ALA A 62 23.62 -4.15 -2.16
CA ALA A 62 24.76 -3.37 -2.65
C ALA A 62 24.45 -1.87 -2.77
N VAL A 63 23.22 -1.50 -3.13
CA VAL A 63 22.79 -0.09 -3.12
C VAL A 63 22.80 0.48 -1.70
N MET A 64 22.41 -0.31 -0.70
CA MET A 64 22.49 0.11 0.71
C MET A 64 23.94 0.35 1.16
N ASP A 65 24.87 -0.53 0.76
CA ASP A 65 26.28 -0.46 1.17
C ASP A 65 27.06 0.64 0.44
N SER A 66 26.63 1.00 -0.78
CA SER A 66 27.25 2.08 -1.57
C SER A 66 27.08 3.49 -0.98
N GLY A 67 26.18 3.65 0.00
CA GLY A 67 25.90 4.93 0.66
C GLY A 67 24.98 5.87 -0.12
N ASP A 68 24.55 5.50 -1.33
CA ASP A 68 23.61 6.28 -2.15
C ASP A 68 22.20 6.34 -1.52
N VAL A 69 21.82 5.28 -0.79
CA VAL A 69 20.58 5.20 -0.01
C VAL A 69 20.92 4.79 1.42
N GLN A 70 21.10 5.78 2.30
CA GLN A 70 21.27 5.52 3.74
C GLN A 70 19.90 5.19 4.37
N ALA A 71 19.48 3.92 4.24
CA ALA A 71 18.19 3.40 4.71
C ALA A 71 18.40 2.11 5.54
N SER A 72 17.51 1.85 6.50
CA SER A 72 17.48 0.55 7.19
C SER A 72 16.96 -0.56 6.25
N ALA A 73 17.19 -1.83 6.59
CA ALA A 73 16.66 -2.94 5.80
C ALA A 73 15.14 -2.89 5.64
N GLU A 74 14.43 -2.52 6.72
CA GLU A 74 12.97 -2.33 6.73
C GLU A 74 12.53 -1.18 5.81
N GLU A 75 13.25 -0.07 5.80
CA GLU A 75 12.96 1.06 4.91
C GLU A 75 13.17 0.68 3.44
N VAL A 76 14.18 -0.14 3.15
CA VAL A 76 14.44 -0.62 1.78
C VAL A 76 13.35 -1.56 1.30
N GLU A 77 12.84 -2.45 2.16
CA GLU A 77 11.69 -3.28 1.84
C GLU A 77 10.47 -2.41 1.50
N MET A 78 10.20 -1.37 2.31
CA MET A 78 9.14 -0.40 2.00
C MET A 78 9.35 0.36 0.68
N LEU A 79 10.59 0.75 0.36
CA LEU A 79 10.92 1.44 -0.89
C LEU A 79 10.77 0.52 -2.11
N LEU A 80 11.12 -0.76 -1.95
CA LEU A 80 10.97 -1.76 -3.00
C LEU A 80 9.48 -2.02 -3.31
N ASP A 81 8.67 -2.17 -2.27
CA ASP A 81 7.22 -2.43 -2.37
C ASP A 81 6.40 -1.22 -2.82
N ARG A 82 7.02 -0.03 -2.85
CA ARG A 82 6.32 1.21 -3.20
C ARG A 82 5.99 1.29 -4.69
N ASP A 83 4.79 0.88 -5.06
CA ASP A 83 4.33 0.90 -6.46
C ASP A 83 3.81 2.26 -6.95
N THR A 84 3.52 3.20 -6.04
CA THR A 84 2.78 4.43 -6.32
C THR A 84 3.60 5.71 -6.05
N PHE A 85 3.57 6.62 -7.04
CA PHE A 85 4.28 7.90 -7.05
C PHE A 85 3.30 9.05 -7.25
N ASN A 86 3.12 9.92 -6.25
CA ASN A 86 2.16 11.02 -6.31
C ASN A 86 2.77 12.31 -6.84
N PHE A 87 1.95 13.12 -7.50
CA PHE A 87 2.38 14.36 -8.13
C PHE A 87 1.61 15.57 -7.60
N ALA A 88 2.30 16.72 -7.60
CA ALA A 88 1.68 18.02 -7.41
C ALA A 88 0.67 18.33 -8.53
N PHE A 89 -0.19 19.31 -8.27
CA PHE A 89 -1.10 19.83 -9.29
C PHE A 89 -0.32 20.30 -10.52
N ASP A 90 -0.83 19.95 -11.69
CA ASP A 90 -0.27 20.30 -13.00
C ASP A 90 1.23 19.96 -13.20
N SER A 91 1.71 18.95 -12.49
CA SER A 91 3.12 18.55 -12.49
C SER A 91 3.31 17.09 -12.88
N SER A 92 4.47 16.82 -13.48
CA SER A 92 5.03 15.48 -13.74
C SER A 92 6.41 15.31 -13.10
N ARG A 93 6.78 16.21 -12.18
CA ARG A 93 8.05 16.17 -11.47
C ARG A 93 8.00 15.16 -10.32
N LEU A 94 8.95 14.23 -10.32
CA LEU A 94 9.21 13.31 -9.21
C LEU A 94 9.84 14.07 -8.03
N SER A 95 9.51 13.62 -6.82
CA SER A 95 10.07 14.09 -5.57
C SER A 95 11.34 13.32 -5.19
N ASP A 96 12.10 13.85 -4.22
CA ASP A 96 13.34 13.21 -3.77
C ASP A 96 13.09 11.82 -3.15
N SER A 97 11.94 11.61 -2.51
CA SER A 97 11.57 10.28 -1.99
C SER A 97 11.17 9.30 -3.09
N ASP A 98 10.65 9.80 -4.22
CA ASP A 98 10.36 8.98 -5.39
C ASP A 98 11.66 8.45 -6.00
N TYR A 99 12.67 9.32 -6.15
CA TYR A 99 13.97 8.91 -6.68
C TYR A 99 14.63 7.80 -5.85
N LYS A 100 14.56 7.89 -4.51
CA LYS A 100 15.08 6.83 -3.62
C LYS A 100 14.38 5.48 -3.84
N ALA A 101 13.05 5.49 -3.96
CA ALA A 101 12.30 4.26 -4.21
C ALA A 101 12.64 3.68 -5.60
N LEU A 102 12.73 4.55 -6.60
CA LEU A 102 13.08 4.15 -7.97
C LEU A 102 14.53 3.64 -8.08
N ASP A 103 15.45 4.13 -7.25
CA ASP A 103 16.83 3.61 -7.18
C ASP A 103 16.85 2.16 -6.69
N VAL A 104 16.14 1.89 -5.58
CA VAL A 104 16.00 0.54 -5.03
C VAL A 104 15.31 -0.39 -6.04
N GLN A 105 14.24 0.08 -6.68
CA GLN A 105 13.51 -0.69 -7.69
C GLN A 105 14.33 -0.95 -8.94
N ALA A 106 15.11 0.02 -9.42
CA ALA A 106 15.99 -0.17 -10.56
C ALA A 106 17.07 -1.21 -10.26
N ALA A 107 17.64 -1.19 -9.06
CA ALA A 107 18.61 -2.19 -8.63
C ALA A 107 17.98 -3.59 -8.60
N TYR A 108 16.78 -3.73 -8.06
CA TYR A 108 16.03 -4.99 -8.12
C TYR A 108 15.75 -5.43 -9.57
N LEU A 109 15.25 -4.55 -10.43
CA LEU A 109 14.95 -4.88 -11.83
C LEU A 109 16.20 -5.25 -12.65
N ASN A 110 17.38 -4.83 -12.20
CA ASN A 110 18.67 -5.17 -12.79
C ASN A 110 19.37 -6.35 -12.10
N SER A 111 18.81 -6.86 -10.99
CA SER A 111 19.32 -8.04 -10.31
C SER A 111 18.99 -9.32 -11.08
N ASP A 112 19.59 -10.43 -10.68
CA ASP A 112 19.27 -11.72 -11.29
C ASP A 112 17.82 -12.17 -11.04
N GLN A 113 17.19 -11.72 -9.95
CA GLN A 113 15.79 -12.02 -9.65
C GLN A 113 14.81 -11.12 -10.42
N GLY A 114 15.18 -9.86 -10.70
CA GLY A 114 14.36 -8.94 -11.48
C GLY A 114 14.61 -9.01 -13.00
N LYS A 115 15.76 -9.55 -13.42
CA LYS A 115 16.07 -9.77 -14.85
C LYS A 115 14.99 -10.64 -15.49
N GLY A 116 14.35 -10.09 -16.52
CA GLY A 116 13.26 -10.74 -17.27
C GLY A 116 11.85 -10.27 -16.87
N LYS A 117 11.68 -9.61 -15.73
CA LYS A 117 10.39 -8.99 -15.39
C LYS A 117 10.10 -7.81 -16.32
N LYS A 118 8.84 -7.72 -16.76
CA LYS A 118 8.33 -6.56 -17.50
C LYS A 118 7.45 -5.74 -16.58
N ILE A 119 7.48 -4.43 -16.75
CA ILE A 119 6.67 -3.51 -15.97
C ILE A 119 5.83 -2.62 -16.87
N ILE A 120 4.65 -2.27 -16.40
CA ILE A 120 3.78 -1.25 -16.98
C ILE A 120 3.75 -0.07 -16.01
N VAL A 121 4.05 1.12 -16.52
CA VAL A 121 3.89 2.37 -15.77
C VAL A 121 2.60 3.04 -16.21
N GLN A 122 1.66 3.14 -15.28
CA GLN A 122 0.32 3.68 -15.50
C GLN A 122 0.23 5.11 -14.98
N GLY A 123 -0.04 6.07 -15.85
CA GLY A 123 -0.17 7.48 -15.51
C GLY A 123 -1.61 7.94 -15.31
N HIS A 124 -1.88 8.57 -14.17
CA HIS A 124 -3.21 9.04 -13.77
C HIS A 124 -3.21 10.54 -13.42
N THR A 125 -4.38 11.16 -13.53
CA THR A 125 -4.63 12.55 -13.18
C THR A 125 -5.86 12.70 -12.30
N ASP A 126 -6.04 13.90 -11.75
CA ASP A 126 -7.35 14.29 -11.24
C ASP A 126 -8.30 14.69 -12.39
N GLU A 127 -9.57 14.89 -12.07
CA GLU A 127 -10.64 15.10 -13.04
C GLU A 127 -10.66 16.50 -13.68
N ARG A 128 -9.83 17.43 -13.21
CA ARG A 128 -9.87 18.82 -13.65
C ARG A 128 -9.20 18.97 -15.01
N GLY A 129 -9.80 19.74 -15.92
CA GLY A 129 -9.27 20.00 -17.26
C GLY A 129 -9.85 19.08 -18.34
N THR A 130 -9.31 19.16 -19.55
CA THR A 130 -9.84 18.38 -20.69
C THR A 130 -9.32 16.95 -20.68
N ARG A 131 -10.07 16.02 -21.29
CA ARG A 131 -9.66 14.62 -21.44
C ARG A 131 -8.31 14.49 -22.14
N THR A 132 -8.12 15.17 -23.27
CA THR A 132 -6.87 15.13 -24.03
C THR A 132 -5.69 15.67 -23.22
N TYR A 133 -5.91 16.75 -22.46
CA TYR A 133 -4.87 17.30 -21.59
C TYR A 133 -4.45 16.29 -20.51
N ASN A 134 -5.43 15.69 -19.84
CA ASN A 134 -5.18 14.72 -18.78
C ASN A 134 -4.53 13.44 -19.28
N LEU A 135 -4.89 12.98 -20.49
CA LEU A 135 -4.20 11.86 -21.13
C LEU A 135 -2.72 12.20 -21.38
N ALA A 136 -2.43 13.38 -21.95
CA ALA A 136 -1.05 13.80 -22.17
C ALA A 136 -0.27 14.02 -20.85
N LEU A 137 -0.91 14.56 -19.81
CA LEU A 137 -0.27 14.76 -18.50
C LEU A 137 0.00 13.43 -17.79
N GLY A 138 -0.94 12.48 -17.84
CA GLY A 138 -0.73 11.14 -17.31
C GLY A 138 0.42 10.43 -18.03
N GLU A 139 0.50 10.54 -19.36
CA GLU A 139 1.61 10.00 -20.14
C GLU A 139 2.96 10.61 -19.72
N ARG A 140 3.03 11.95 -19.53
CA ARG A 140 4.25 12.61 -19.02
C ARG A 140 4.68 12.09 -17.64
N ARG A 141 3.72 11.82 -16.74
CA ARG A 141 4.01 11.26 -15.40
C ARG A 141 4.57 9.85 -15.48
N ALA A 142 3.98 9.00 -16.31
CA ALA A 142 4.47 7.65 -16.52
C ALA A 142 5.86 7.64 -17.19
N ASN A 143 6.07 8.53 -18.17
CA ASN A 143 7.38 8.71 -18.78
C ASN A 143 8.43 9.22 -17.79
N ALA A 144 8.10 10.11 -16.86
CA ALA A 144 9.06 10.55 -15.84
C ALA A 144 9.63 9.38 -15.00
N VAL A 145 8.78 8.41 -14.64
CA VAL A 145 9.20 7.19 -13.95
C VAL A 145 10.01 6.28 -14.87
N LYS A 146 9.52 6.02 -16.09
CA LYS A 146 10.22 5.20 -17.09
C LYS A 146 11.62 5.75 -17.38
N ASP A 147 11.73 7.03 -17.69
CA ASP A 147 12.97 7.67 -18.11
C ASP A 147 14.01 7.62 -16.97
N TYR A 148 13.56 7.72 -15.71
CA TYR A 148 14.43 7.54 -14.56
C TYR A 148 14.94 6.09 -14.43
N LEU A 149 14.06 5.10 -14.56
CA LEU A 149 14.44 3.68 -14.53
C LEU A 149 15.40 3.32 -15.68
N GLU A 150 15.17 3.87 -16.88
CA GLU A 150 16.07 3.72 -18.02
C GLU A 150 17.44 4.34 -17.77
N ALA A 151 17.48 5.54 -17.19
CA ALA A 151 18.73 6.19 -16.79
C ALA A 151 19.50 5.36 -15.75
N LYS A 152 18.81 4.56 -14.94
CA LYS A 152 19.38 3.60 -13.99
C LYS A 152 19.68 2.22 -14.61
N GLY A 153 19.58 2.09 -15.93
CA GLY A 153 20.01 0.91 -16.69
C GLY A 153 18.93 -0.14 -16.90
N VAL A 154 17.67 0.11 -16.52
CA VAL A 154 16.57 -0.81 -16.83
C VAL A 154 16.30 -0.74 -18.34
N ALA A 155 16.43 -1.86 -19.04
CA ALA A 155 16.19 -1.91 -20.49
C ALA A 155 14.78 -1.41 -20.87
N SER A 156 14.72 -0.45 -21.80
CA SER A 156 13.48 0.18 -22.30
C SER A 156 12.43 -0.83 -22.78
N SER A 157 12.87 -1.92 -23.42
CA SER A 157 11.99 -3.00 -23.91
C SER A 157 11.23 -3.75 -22.80
N ARG A 158 11.60 -3.54 -21.53
CA ARG A 158 10.91 -4.10 -20.36
C ARG A 158 9.89 -3.14 -19.74
N ILE A 159 9.83 -1.89 -20.20
CA ILE A 159 8.97 -0.86 -19.61
C ILE A 159 7.93 -0.42 -20.64
N GLU A 160 6.66 -0.66 -20.34
CA GLU A 160 5.54 -0.14 -21.10
C GLU A 160 4.93 1.06 -20.39
N VAL A 161 4.44 2.05 -21.15
CA VAL A 161 3.78 3.23 -20.61
C VAL A 161 2.33 3.27 -21.08
N ILE A 162 1.41 3.44 -20.13
CA ILE A 162 -0.02 3.62 -20.39
C ILE A 162 -0.49 4.87 -19.65
N SER A 163 -1.30 5.70 -20.30
CA SER A 163 -2.01 6.77 -19.61
C SER A 163 -3.50 6.50 -19.57
N PHE A 164 -4.08 6.64 -18.38
CA PHE A 164 -5.52 6.60 -18.16
C PHE A 164 -6.13 8.00 -18.02
N GLY A 165 -5.31 9.06 -17.94
CA GLY A 165 -5.77 10.38 -17.53
C GLY A 165 -6.59 10.29 -16.23
N PHE A 166 -7.81 10.83 -16.26
CA PHE A 166 -8.73 10.78 -15.11
C PHE A 166 -9.69 9.59 -15.10
N GLU A 167 -9.62 8.69 -16.09
CA GLU A 167 -10.67 7.67 -16.31
C GLU A 167 -10.65 6.53 -15.26
N LYS A 168 -9.57 6.42 -14.49
CA LYS A 168 -9.37 5.40 -13.45
C LYS A 168 -8.98 6.04 -12.10
N PRO A 169 -9.90 6.79 -11.45
CA PRO A 169 -9.62 7.39 -10.15
C PRO A 169 -9.50 6.30 -9.08
N VAL A 170 -8.57 6.48 -8.14
CA VAL A 170 -8.49 5.65 -6.93
C VAL A 170 -9.48 6.14 -5.87
N ASP A 171 -9.71 7.45 -5.83
CA ASP A 171 -10.69 8.09 -4.96
C ASP A 171 -11.66 8.91 -5.84
N PRO A 172 -12.94 8.50 -5.98
CA PRO A 172 -13.89 9.15 -6.87
C PRO A 172 -14.45 10.46 -6.31
N ALA A 173 -14.07 10.87 -5.09
CA ALA A 173 -14.59 12.09 -4.51
C ALA A 173 -14.06 13.36 -5.22
N HIS A 174 -14.86 14.42 -5.16
CA HIS A 174 -14.61 15.69 -5.87
C HIS A 174 -13.99 16.74 -4.93
N ASN A 175 -12.85 16.42 -4.31
CA ASN A 175 -12.15 17.30 -3.38
C ASN A 175 -10.63 17.15 -3.47
N GLU A 176 -9.88 18.10 -2.91
CA GLU A 176 -8.41 18.11 -3.04
C GLU A 176 -7.74 16.87 -2.42
N ALA A 177 -8.31 16.30 -1.36
CA ALA A 177 -7.76 15.08 -0.77
C ALA A 177 -7.84 13.88 -1.74
N ALA A 178 -8.95 13.74 -2.47
CA ALA A 178 -9.10 12.73 -3.50
C ALA A 178 -8.23 13.03 -4.73
N TRP A 179 -8.21 14.28 -5.18
CA TRP A 179 -7.39 14.70 -6.31
C TRP A 179 -5.90 14.44 -6.07
N ALA A 180 -5.39 14.69 -4.86
CA ALA A 180 -4.01 14.39 -4.50
C ALA A 180 -3.65 12.90 -4.64
N LYS A 181 -4.56 11.99 -4.26
CA LYS A 181 -4.38 10.54 -4.46
C LYS A 181 -4.45 10.16 -5.93
N ASN A 182 -5.33 10.80 -6.71
CA ASN A 182 -5.53 10.49 -8.13
C ASN A 182 -4.37 10.95 -9.02
N ARG A 183 -3.68 12.04 -8.66
CA ARG A 183 -2.47 12.51 -9.34
C ARG A 183 -1.31 11.57 -9.04
N ARG A 184 -1.19 10.46 -9.77
CA ARG A 184 -0.17 9.43 -9.53
C ARG A 184 0.35 8.77 -10.80
N ALA A 185 1.50 8.12 -10.68
CA ALA A 185 1.96 7.07 -11.56
C ALA A 185 2.05 5.77 -10.73
N GLN A 186 1.66 4.65 -11.31
CA GLN A 186 1.70 3.34 -10.65
C GLN A 186 2.48 2.35 -11.49
N ILE A 187 3.43 1.64 -10.87
CA ILE A 187 4.19 0.56 -11.50
C ILE A 187 3.45 -0.75 -11.27
N VAL A 188 3.22 -1.52 -12.32
CA VAL A 188 2.62 -2.86 -12.26
C VAL A 188 3.60 -3.84 -12.89
N ILE A 189 3.95 -4.89 -12.16
CA ILE A 189 4.81 -5.97 -12.66
C ILE A 189 3.93 -7.01 -13.38
N ASN A 190 4.33 -7.40 -14.59
CA ASN A 190 3.70 -8.47 -15.37
C ASN A 190 4.38 -9.83 -15.15
#